data_AF-A0A8J5SAM4-F1
#
_entry.id   AF-A0A8J5SAM4-F1
#
_cell.length_a   1.000
_cell.length_b   1.000
_cell.length_c   1.000
_cell.angle_alpha   90.00
_cell.angle_beta   90.00
_cell.angle_gamma   90.00
#
_symmetry.space_group_name_H-M   'P 1'
#
loop_
_entity.id
_entity.type
_entity.pdbx_description
1 polymer ?
#
loop_
_entity_poly.entity_id
_entity_poly.type
_entity_poly.pdbx_seq_one_letter_code
_entity_poly.pdbx_strand_id
1 'polypeptide(L)'
;MARKPQSTSTTSPELRRKRTAAPPPLPSPRRFCSISDVMRRSRPVDAAPPIARAIGRGEAYENTRCDVCGSGERDEELMLCDGCDRGRHTFCLRPIAPRVPSGPWFCPACAPPSRPVKSFPMTQTKIVDFFRIQKGAEEVEAAKCVPFQDVRRRRKRSLVMQKKKRRILPYIPTEDKVQRLKQMASLATAMTSSKMKFSNQLTYMPGMVRRSYNRAEQEKGGMQILPKEDKETIELCRTMQKRGECPPLLVLFDSREGFTVQADADIKDMTFITEYTGDVDYLKNRANDDCDSIMTLLLTEDLTKRLVICPDKRGNISRFINGINNHTPDGKKKQNIKCVRYDIDGESHVLLVACRDIACGEKLYYDYNGYEHEYPTHHFI
;
A
#
# COMPACT_ATOMS: atom_id res chain seq x y z
N MET A 1 -59.21 53.81 -56.38
CA MET A 1 -58.57 54.76 -55.44
C MET A 1 -58.39 54.08 -54.09
N ALA A 2 -57.15 53.86 -53.63
CA ALA A 2 -56.71 53.82 -52.22
C ALA A 2 -55.28 53.24 -52.15
N ARG A 3 -54.49 53.75 -51.21
CA ARG A 3 -53.02 53.64 -51.10
C ARG A 3 -52.51 52.33 -50.46
N LYS A 4 -51.22 52.04 -50.73
CA LYS A 4 -50.32 50.95 -50.24
C LYS A 4 -50.31 50.71 -48.71
N PRO A 5 -49.72 49.59 -48.24
CA PRO A 5 -48.31 49.64 -47.82
C PRO A 5 -47.43 48.46 -48.29
N GLN A 6 -46.12 48.68 -48.19
CA GLN A 6 -44.99 47.89 -48.69
C GLN A 6 -44.71 46.62 -47.89
N SER A 7 -44.16 45.59 -48.54
CA SER A 7 -43.30 44.59 -47.91
C SER A 7 -42.05 44.36 -48.78
N THR A 8 -40.89 44.38 -48.13
CA THR A 8 -39.55 44.26 -48.70
C THR A 8 -39.03 42.84 -48.56
N SER A 9 -38.52 42.24 -49.65
CA SER A 9 -37.63 41.06 -49.64
C SER A 9 -36.63 41.23 -50.79
N THR A 10 -35.40 41.69 -50.52
CA THR A 10 -34.18 40.95 -50.11
C THR A 10 -33.62 40.06 -51.21
N THR A 11 -32.64 40.61 -51.93
CA THR A 11 -31.78 39.97 -52.93
C THR A 11 -30.62 39.22 -52.28
N SER A 12 -30.39 37.98 -52.73
CA SER A 12 -29.28 37.10 -52.34
C SER A 12 -27.93 37.55 -52.91
N PRO A 13 -26.82 37.20 -52.25
CA PRO A 13 -25.61 36.79 -52.95
C PRO A 13 -25.14 35.38 -52.57
N GLU A 14 -24.58 34.69 -53.55
CA GLU A 14 -24.07 33.33 -53.52
C GLU A 14 -22.97 33.10 -52.46
N LEU A 15 -23.06 31.98 -51.73
CA LEU A 15 -21.98 31.49 -50.86
C LEU A 15 -21.38 30.20 -51.43
N ARG A 16 -20.13 30.31 -51.89
CA ARG A 16 -19.22 29.22 -52.25
C ARG A 16 -19.22 28.11 -51.18
N ARG A 17 -19.49 26.87 -51.59
CA ARG A 17 -19.22 25.66 -50.79
C ARG A 17 -17.72 25.52 -50.53
N LYS A 18 -17.26 25.82 -49.31
CA LYS A 18 -15.94 25.39 -48.81
C LYS A 18 -16.02 23.91 -48.45
N ARG A 19 -15.16 23.08 -49.04
CA ARG A 19 -14.91 21.70 -48.57
C ARG A 19 -14.26 21.79 -47.19
N THR A 20 -14.92 21.29 -46.16
CA THR A 20 -14.32 21.05 -44.85
C THR A 20 -13.40 19.84 -44.93
N ALA A 21 -12.16 19.99 -44.44
CA ALA A 21 -11.23 18.89 -44.26
C ALA A 21 -11.77 17.93 -43.19
N ALA A 22 -11.57 16.62 -43.40
CA ALA A 22 -11.91 15.61 -42.41
C ALA A 22 -11.15 15.84 -41.10
N PRO A 23 -11.76 15.57 -39.92
CA PRO A 23 -11.05 15.66 -38.66
C PRO A 23 -9.87 14.67 -38.62
N PRO A 24 -8.77 15.00 -37.94
CA PRO A 24 -7.63 14.11 -37.81
C PRO A 24 -8.05 12.78 -37.16
N PRO A 25 -7.39 11.66 -37.50
CA PRO A 25 -7.69 10.38 -36.88
C PRO A 25 -7.52 10.49 -35.36
N LEU A 26 -8.49 9.93 -34.63
CA LEU A 26 -8.43 9.82 -33.18
C LEU A 26 -7.09 9.18 -32.77
N PRO A 27 -6.41 9.69 -31.74
CA PRO A 27 -5.19 9.07 -31.26
C PRO A 27 -5.50 7.62 -30.90
N SER A 28 -4.66 6.70 -31.39
CA SER A 28 -4.71 5.27 -31.06
C SER A 28 -4.86 5.09 -29.55
N PRO A 29 -5.68 4.13 -29.07
CA PRO A 29 -5.91 3.94 -27.65
C PRO A 29 -4.56 3.78 -26.95
N ARG A 30 -4.27 4.71 -26.02
CA ARG A 30 -3.08 4.65 -25.18
C ARG A 30 -3.02 3.25 -24.57
N ARG A 31 -1.91 2.54 -24.75
CA ARG A 31 -1.69 1.21 -24.14
C ARG A 31 -1.98 1.31 -22.63
N PHE A 32 -3.09 0.70 -22.22
CA PHE A 32 -3.59 0.72 -20.85
C PHE A 32 -2.58 0.03 -19.93
N CYS A 33 -2.27 0.66 -18.79
CA CYS A 33 -1.31 0.12 -17.84
C CYS A 33 -2.00 -0.82 -16.84
N SER A 34 -1.57 -2.08 -16.79
CA SER A 34 -1.77 -2.96 -15.61
C SER A 34 -0.93 -2.49 -14.41
N ILE A 35 -1.11 -3.08 -13.22
CA ILE A 35 -0.19 -2.75 -12.11
C ILE A 35 1.23 -3.18 -12.49
N SER A 36 1.42 -4.22 -13.31
CA SER A 36 2.70 -4.62 -13.87
C SER A 36 3.32 -3.57 -14.80
N ASP A 37 2.51 -2.85 -15.59
CA ASP A 37 3.00 -1.74 -16.40
C ASP A 37 3.36 -0.54 -15.54
N VAL A 38 2.56 -0.27 -14.50
CA VAL A 38 2.86 0.74 -13.49
C VAL A 38 4.17 0.42 -12.77
N MET A 39 4.35 -0.85 -12.40
CA MET A 39 5.51 -1.36 -11.72
C MET A 39 6.75 -1.46 -12.64
N ARG A 40 6.58 -1.47 -13.96
CA ARG A 40 7.69 -1.60 -14.93
C ARG A 40 8.13 -0.26 -15.52
N ARG A 41 7.26 0.75 -15.56
CA ARG A 41 7.46 1.98 -16.34
C ARG A 41 8.06 3.16 -15.57
N SER A 42 8.76 2.92 -14.45
CA SER A 42 9.62 3.92 -13.83
C SER A 42 10.62 4.45 -14.86
N ARG A 43 10.31 5.57 -15.52
CA ARG A 43 11.21 6.17 -16.50
C ARG A 43 12.33 6.90 -15.73
N PRO A 44 13.59 6.78 -16.19
CA PRO A 44 14.61 7.78 -15.87
C PRO A 44 14.05 9.16 -16.20
N VAL A 45 14.30 10.14 -15.35
CA VAL A 45 13.93 11.52 -15.64
C VAL A 45 14.72 11.95 -16.88
N ASP A 46 14.03 12.24 -17.98
CA ASP A 46 14.57 12.96 -19.14
C ASP A 46 14.85 14.42 -18.73
N ALA A 47 15.78 14.62 -17.81
CA ALA A 47 16.38 15.91 -17.51
C ALA A 47 17.87 15.65 -17.28
N ALA A 48 18.68 16.00 -18.27
CA ALA A 48 20.12 15.99 -18.14
C ALA A 48 20.52 16.81 -16.90
N PRO A 49 21.28 16.24 -15.94
CA PRO A 49 21.85 17.04 -14.88
C PRO A 49 22.83 18.05 -15.47
N PRO A 50 22.94 19.26 -14.90
CA PRO A 50 23.91 20.23 -15.38
C PRO A 50 25.33 19.75 -15.07
N ILE A 51 26.03 19.37 -16.15
CA ILE A 51 27.49 19.35 -16.35
C ILE A 51 28.29 18.34 -15.49
N ALA A 52 28.65 17.22 -16.12
CA ALA A 52 29.96 16.61 -15.95
C ALA A 52 30.53 16.21 -17.32
N ARG A 53 31.64 16.86 -17.66
CA ARG A 53 32.60 16.68 -18.76
C ARG A 53 32.31 15.61 -19.83
N ALA A 54 32.23 16.10 -21.07
CA ALA A 54 32.25 15.32 -22.30
C ALA A 54 33.47 14.38 -22.40
N ILE A 55 33.22 13.08 -22.39
CA ILE A 55 34.09 12.06 -22.99
C ILE A 55 33.18 11.12 -23.81
N GLY A 56 33.50 10.97 -25.09
CA GLY A 56 33.22 9.80 -25.94
C GLY A 56 31.79 9.24 -25.98
N ARG A 57 31.00 9.71 -26.94
CA ARG A 57 29.72 9.10 -27.33
C ARG A 57 30.01 7.80 -28.11
N GLY A 58 29.60 6.62 -27.61
CA GLY A 58 29.49 5.42 -28.46
C GLY A 58 29.66 4.03 -27.82
N GLU A 59 30.63 3.81 -26.93
CA GLU A 59 31.08 2.42 -26.58
C GLU A 59 31.32 2.18 -25.08
N ALA A 60 30.76 2.97 -24.17
CA ALA A 60 31.12 2.92 -22.74
C ALA A 60 30.17 2.11 -21.83
N TYR A 61 28.97 1.73 -22.28
CA TYR A 61 27.94 1.18 -21.38
C TYR A 61 27.73 -0.33 -21.49
N GLU A 62 28.19 -0.99 -22.55
CA GLU A 62 28.02 -2.44 -22.77
C GLU A 62 28.81 -3.32 -21.79
N ASN A 63 29.68 -2.73 -20.96
CA ASN A 63 30.48 -3.47 -19.98
C ASN A 63 30.24 -3.01 -18.53
N THR A 64 29.11 -2.32 -18.28
CA THR A 64 28.77 -1.88 -16.93
C THR A 64 28.35 -3.09 -16.10
N ARG A 65 29.11 -3.35 -15.02
CA ARG A 65 28.88 -4.49 -14.13
C ARG A 65 28.37 -4.02 -12.78
N CYS A 66 27.60 -4.87 -12.12
CA CYS A 66 27.18 -4.62 -10.75
C CYS A 66 28.36 -4.76 -9.78
N ASP A 67 28.61 -3.73 -8.98
CA ASP A 67 29.65 -3.71 -7.93
C ASP A 67 29.50 -4.83 -6.89
N VAL A 68 28.29 -5.38 -6.72
CA VAL A 68 27.99 -6.34 -5.65
C VAL A 68 28.15 -7.78 -6.14
N CYS A 69 27.61 -8.13 -7.30
CA CYS A 69 27.64 -9.49 -7.84
C CYS A 69 28.66 -9.70 -8.97
N GLY A 70 29.28 -8.63 -9.47
CA GLY A 70 30.25 -8.66 -10.57
C GLY A 70 29.67 -8.97 -11.95
N SER A 71 28.36 -9.23 -12.05
CA SER A 71 27.67 -9.54 -13.31
C SER A 71 27.15 -8.29 -14.02
N GLY A 72 27.19 -8.31 -15.35
CA GLY A 72 26.53 -7.33 -16.23
C GLY A 72 25.20 -7.83 -16.80
N GLU A 73 24.78 -9.05 -16.45
CA GLU A 73 23.47 -9.58 -16.86
C GLU A 73 22.33 -8.81 -16.18
N ARG A 74 21.13 -8.78 -16.77
CA ARG A 74 19.97 -8.00 -16.28
C ARG A 74 20.31 -6.50 -16.18
N ASP A 75 20.84 -5.96 -17.26
CA ASP A 75 21.12 -4.54 -17.47
C ASP A 75 19.87 -3.65 -17.28
N GLU A 76 18.67 -4.16 -17.60
CA GLU A 76 17.39 -3.48 -17.35
C GLU A 76 17.12 -3.19 -15.85
N GLU A 77 17.70 -3.99 -14.95
CA GLU A 77 17.58 -3.87 -13.49
C GLU A 77 18.85 -3.29 -12.86
N LEU A 78 19.82 -2.90 -13.68
CA LEU A 78 21.07 -2.27 -13.28
C LEU A 78 20.89 -0.76 -13.25
N MET A 79 21.16 -0.17 -12.09
CA MET A 79 21.06 1.28 -11.87
C MET A 79 22.43 1.89 -11.58
N LEU A 80 22.67 3.08 -12.12
CA LEU A 80 23.91 3.82 -11.95
C LEU A 80 23.79 4.81 -10.80
N CYS A 81 24.89 5.01 -10.09
CA CYS A 81 25.01 6.06 -9.10
C CYS A 81 25.27 7.42 -9.75
N ASP A 82 24.45 8.43 -9.47
CA ASP A 82 24.64 9.80 -10.01
C ASP A 82 25.90 10.51 -9.49
N GLY A 83 26.60 9.93 -8.51
CA GLY A 83 27.85 10.47 -7.97
C GLY A 83 29.12 9.76 -8.43
N CYS A 84 29.05 8.53 -8.94
CA CYS A 84 30.24 7.76 -9.32
C CYS A 84 30.06 6.82 -10.51
N ASP A 85 28.89 6.82 -11.14
CA ASP A 85 28.50 6.01 -12.30
C ASP A 85 28.65 4.49 -12.14
N ARG A 86 28.95 3.99 -10.94
CA ARG A 86 29.03 2.55 -10.68
C ARG A 86 27.66 1.91 -10.70
N GLY A 87 27.55 0.80 -11.41
CA GLY A 87 26.33 0.01 -11.53
C GLY A 87 26.06 -0.83 -10.29
N ARG A 88 24.79 -0.90 -9.89
CA ARG A 88 24.28 -1.89 -8.93
C ARG A 88 22.92 -2.37 -9.39
N HIS A 89 22.68 -3.67 -9.30
CA HIS A 89 21.33 -4.17 -9.50
C HIS A 89 20.40 -3.75 -8.37
N THR A 90 19.15 -3.45 -8.69
CA THR A 90 18.08 -3.14 -7.72
C THR A 90 17.98 -4.21 -6.61
N PHE A 91 18.13 -5.49 -6.98
CA PHE A 91 18.12 -6.64 -6.06
C PHE A 91 19.44 -6.92 -5.32
N CYS A 92 20.53 -6.29 -5.75
CA CYS A 92 21.81 -6.34 -5.04
C CYS A 92 21.89 -5.29 -3.91
N LEU A 93 20.95 -4.34 -3.87
CA LEU A 93 20.85 -3.35 -2.80
C LEU A 93 20.36 -3.97 -1.51
N ARG A 94 20.75 -3.36 -0.37
CA ARG A 94 20.30 -3.74 0.96
C ARG A 94 19.89 -2.45 1.71
N PRO A 95 18.60 -2.26 2.01
CA PRO A 95 17.44 -3.10 1.65
C PRO A 95 17.25 -3.26 0.13
N ILE A 96 16.62 -4.36 -0.29
CA ILE A 96 16.34 -4.62 -1.71
C ILE A 96 15.44 -3.50 -2.24
N ALA A 97 15.85 -2.88 -3.35
CA ALA A 97 14.96 -2.01 -4.10
C ALA A 97 14.17 -2.89 -5.07
N PRO A 98 12.83 -2.91 -5.02
CA PRO A 98 12.04 -3.68 -5.97
C PRO A 98 12.06 -3.05 -7.38
N ARG A 99 12.46 -1.77 -7.49
CA ARG A 99 12.53 -0.99 -8.73
C ARG A 99 13.61 0.08 -8.65
N VAL A 100 13.93 0.65 -9.80
CA VAL A 100 14.72 1.88 -9.89
C VAL A 100 13.90 3.05 -9.31
N PRO A 101 14.41 3.77 -8.29
CA PRO A 101 13.74 4.93 -7.71
C PRO A 101 13.53 6.05 -8.74
N SER A 102 12.53 6.90 -8.49
CA SER A 102 12.35 8.10 -9.30
C SER A 102 13.33 9.21 -8.86
N GLY A 103 13.98 9.86 -9.83
CA GLY A 103 14.96 10.90 -9.56
C GLY A 103 16.35 10.37 -9.19
N PRO A 104 17.22 11.21 -8.58
CA PRO A 104 18.62 10.86 -8.42
C PRO A 104 18.82 9.79 -7.35
N TRP A 105 19.68 8.82 -7.65
CA TRP A 105 20.10 7.77 -6.73
C TRP A 105 21.60 7.76 -6.49
N PHE A 106 21.96 7.63 -5.20
CA PHE A 106 23.33 7.55 -4.77
C PHE A 106 23.62 6.21 -4.08
N CYS A 107 24.64 5.55 -4.59
CA CYS A 107 25.47 4.52 -3.98
C CYS A 107 25.70 4.72 -2.46
N PRO A 108 25.78 3.67 -1.62
CA PRO A 108 26.11 3.82 -0.20
C PRO A 108 27.42 4.59 0.08
N ALA A 109 28.38 4.59 -0.85
CA ALA A 109 29.62 5.36 -0.73
C ALA A 109 29.49 6.83 -1.18
N CYS A 110 28.51 7.16 -2.04
CA CYS A 110 28.26 8.52 -2.52
C CYS A 110 27.08 9.19 -1.80
N ALA A 111 26.20 8.38 -1.21
CA ALA A 111 25.08 8.86 -0.44
C ALA A 111 25.63 9.65 0.75
N PRO A 112 25.03 10.80 1.08
CA PRO A 112 25.37 11.49 2.30
C PRO A 112 25.23 10.51 3.47
N PRO A 113 26.13 10.55 4.47
CA PRO A 113 26.13 9.60 5.56
C PRO A 113 24.72 9.44 6.10
N SER A 114 24.19 8.21 6.01
CA SER A 114 22.82 7.92 6.43
C SER A 114 22.71 8.34 7.89
N ARG A 115 21.87 9.34 8.16
CA ARG A 115 21.62 9.70 9.56
C ARG A 115 21.07 8.45 10.23
N PRO A 116 21.63 8.03 11.38
CA PRO A 116 21.08 6.89 12.10
C PRO A 116 19.59 7.13 12.31
N VAL A 117 18.79 6.08 12.16
CA VAL A 117 17.34 6.13 12.41
C VAL A 117 17.17 6.66 13.83
N LYS A 118 16.77 7.93 13.95
CA LYS A 118 16.59 8.56 15.25
C LYS A 118 15.34 7.98 15.87
N SER A 119 15.49 7.30 17.00
CA SER A 119 14.35 6.78 17.75
C SER A 119 13.34 7.88 18.02
N PHE A 120 12.07 7.62 17.74
CA PHE A 120 10.99 8.50 18.13
C PHE A 120 11.01 8.64 19.66
N PRO A 121 10.89 9.86 20.22
CA PRO A 121 10.92 10.03 21.65
C PRO A 121 9.81 9.22 22.32
N MET A 122 10.17 8.39 23.31
CA MET A 122 9.22 7.54 24.05
C MET A 122 8.38 8.36 25.07
N THR A 123 8.09 9.61 24.76
CA THR A 123 7.28 10.50 25.59
C THR A 123 5.80 10.26 25.29
N GLN A 124 5.02 9.91 26.32
CA GLN A 124 3.57 9.63 26.19
C GLN A 124 2.82 10.71 25.39
N THR A 125 3.07 12.00 25.68
CA THR A 125 2.40 13.12 25.00
C THR A 125 2.67 13.12 23.50
N LYS A 126 3.93 12.98 23.10
CA LYS A 126 4.31 12.91 21.67
C LYS A 126 3.69 11.72 20.96
N ILE A 127 3.57 10.58 21.63
CA ILE A 127 2.93 9.38 21.08
C ILE A 127 1.41 9.61 20.94
N VAL A 128 0.76 10.13 21.98
CA VAL A 128 -0.67 10.47 21.96
C VAL A 128 -0.97 11.45 20.83
N ASP A 129 -0.17 12.49 20.67
CA ASP A 129 -0.33 13.49 19.61
C ASP A 129 -0.10 12.89 18.22
N PHE A 130 0.93 12.05 18.07
CA PHE A 130 1.26 11.39 16.81
C PHE A 130 0.14 10.47 16.31
N PHE A 131 -0.42 9.65 17.21
CA PHE A 131 -1.48 8.69 16.90
C PHE A 131 -2.90 9.26 17.07
N ARG A 132 -3.03 10.53 17.52
CA ARG A 132 -4.30 11.20 17.85
C ARG A 132 -5.14 10.37 18.82
N ILE A 133 -4.49 9.81 19.84
CA ILE A 133 -5.15 8.98 20.85
C ILE A 133 -6.14 9.85 21.61
N GLN A 134 -7.39 9.40 21.63
CA GLN A 134 -8.45 10.03 22.39
C GLN A 134 -8.22 9.69 23.87
N LYS A 135 -7.95 10.72 24.69
CA LYS A 135 -8.00 10.56 26.14
C LYS A 135 -9.46 10.32 26.52
N GLY A 136 -9.75 9.16 27.08
CA GLY A 136 -11.03 8.95 27.74
C GLY A 136 -11.19 9.99 28.84
N ALA A 137 -12.33 10.68 28.88
CA ALA A 137 -12.92 10.98 30.17
C ALA A 137 -13.13 9.61 30.85
N GLU A 138 -12.78 9.52 32.13
CA GLU A 138 -12.94 8.35 33.02
C GLU A 138 -11.68 7.48 33.28
N GLU A 139 -10.93 7.89 34.30
CA GLU A 139 -10.44 6.98 35.36
C GLU A 139 -11.58 6.59 36.35
N VAL A 140 -12.85 6.69 35.94
CA VAL A 140 -14.01 6.38 36.77
C VAL A 140 -14.97 5.54 35.94
N GLU A 141 -14.70 4.23 35.84
CA GLU A 141 -15.62 3.12 35.51
C GLU A 141 -14.78 1.92 35.05
N ALA A 142 -13.78 1.56 35.85
CA ALA A 142 -13.29 0.19 35.89
C ALA A 142 -14.37 -0.69 36.54
N ALA A 143 -15.50 -0.85 35.85
CA ALA A 143 -16.61 -1.68 36.28
C ALA A 143 -17.13 -2.51 35.08
N LYS A 144 -16.62 -3.75 35.01
CA LYS A 144 -17.23 -4.93 34.38
C LYS A 144 -17.16 -5.05 32.85
N CYS A 145 -15.97 -5.30 32.33
CA CYS A 145 -15.83 -6.24 31.21
C CYS A 145 -15.62 -7.65 31.78
N VAL A 146 -16.71 -8.38 31.95
CA VAL A 146 -16.67 -9.80 32.34
C VAL A 146 -16.20 -10.62 31.12
N PRO A 147 -15.32 -11.62 31.28
CA PRO A 147 -14.96 -12.51 30.18
C PRO A 147 -16.21 -13.25 29.70
N PHE A 148 -16.41 -13.34 28.39
CA PHE A 148 -17.41 -14.21 27.79
C PHE A 148 -17.10 -15.66 28.19
N GLN A 149 -17.69 -16.13 29.29
CA GLN A 149 -17.73 -17.55 29.60
C GLN A 149 -18.87 -18.15 28.78
N ASP A 150 -18.51 -19.06 27.88
CA ASP A 150 -19.43 -19.96 27.19
C ASP A 150 -20.25 -20.75 28.22
N VAL A 151 -21.44 -20.26 28.57
CA VAL A 151 -22.41 -21.03 29.32
C VAL A 151 -22.95 -22.10 28.37
N ARG A 152 -22.33 -23.29 28.42
CA ARG A 152 -22.79 -24.50 27.74
C ARG A 152 -24.22 -24.86 28.19
N ARG A 153 -25.22 -24.32 27.50
CA ARG A 153 -26.59 -24.86 27.52
C ARG A 153 -26.59 -26.21 26.81
N ARG A 154 -26.58 -27.28 27.61
CA ARG A 154 -26.67 -28.67 27.16
C ARG A 154 -28.06 -28.95 26.57
N ARG A 155 -28.31 -28.50 25.33
CA ARG A 155 -29.42 -28.99 24.50
C ARG A 155 -28.96 -30.27 23.82
N LYS A 156 -29.58 -31.40 24.16
CA LYS A 156 -29.46 -32.65 23.39
C LYS A 156 -29.90 -32.35 21.95
N ARG A 157 -28.94 -32.29 21.01
CA ARG A 157 -29.18 -32.31 19.56
C ARG A 157 -28.09 -33.14 18.89
N SER A 158 -28.50 -33.78 17.80
CA SER A 158 -27.83 -34.85 17.07
C SER A 158 -26.39 -34.52 16.63
N LEU A 159 -25.61 -35.59 16.41
CA LEU A 159 -24.22 -35.61 15.93
C LEU A 159 -24.09 -35.10 14.48
N VAL A 160 -24.46 -33.84 14.23
CA VAL A 160 -24.08 -33.14 13.00
C VAL A 160 -22.90 -32.26 13.34
N MET A 161 -21.72 -32.62 12.83
CA MET A 161 -20.49 -31.86 12.97
C MET A 161 -20.64 -30.52 12.24
N GLN A 162 -21.16 -29.51 12.93
CA GLN A 162 -21.14 -28.15 12.42
C GLN A 162 -19.68 -27.68 12.40
N LYS A 163 -19.10 -27.54 11.21
CA LYS A 163 -17.78 -26.94 11.02
C LYS A 163 -17.79 -25.59 11.76
N LYS A 164 -16.91 -25.41 12.76
CA LYS A 164 -16.72 -24.12 13.43
C LYS A 164 -16.47 -23.08 12.33
N LYS A 165 -17.37 -22.10 12.22
CA LYS A 165 -17.23 -21.00 11.27
C LYS A 165 -15.94 -20.26 11.65
N ARG A 166 -14.98 -20.18 10.73
CA ARG A 166 -13.76 -19.39 10.91
C ARG A 166 -14.18 -17.92 10.98
N ARG A 167 -14.12 -17.34 12.18
CA ARG A 167 -14.51 -15.95 12.49
C ARG A 167 -13.25 -15.14 12.78
N ILE A 168 -13.23 -13.88 12.38
CA ILE A 168 -12.15 -12.96 12.74
C ILE A 168 -12.15 -12.76 14.26
N LEU A 169 -10.96 -12.77 14.85
CA LEU A 169 -10.75 -12.52 16.28
C LEU A 169 -10.16 -11.12 16.48
N PRO A 170 -10.52 -10.39 17.55
CA PRO A 170 -9.77 -9.20 17.91
C PRO A 170 -8.36 -9.58 18.36
N TYR A 171 -7.40 -8.67 18.18
CA TYR A 171 -6.09 -8.84 18.80
C TYR A 171 -6.18 -8.56 20.30
N ILE A 172 -5.20 -9.07 21.04
CA ILE A 172 -5.05 -8.81 22.48
C ILE A 172 -3.91 -7.80 22.65
N PRO A 173 -4.18 -6.55 23.08
CA PRO A 173 -3.12 -5.58 23.35
C PRO A 173 -2.21 -6.07 24.47
N THR A 174 -0.95 -5.70 24.43
CA THR A 174 -0.03 -5.91 25.57
C THR A 174 -0.53 -5.15 26.78
N GLU A 175 -0.64 -5.81 27.94
CA GLU A 175 -1.15 -5.20 29.18
C GLU A 175 -0.21 -4.11 29.70
N ASP A 176 1.10 -4.39 29.73
CA ASP A 176 2.12 -3.44 30.14
C ASP A 176 2.09 -2.16 29.29
N LYS A 177 1.81 -1.03 29.95
CA LYS A 177 1.73 0.28 29.32
C LYS A 177 3.07 0.71 28.73
N VAL A 178 4.19 0.36 29.37
CA VAL A 178 5.54 0.75 28.91
C VAL A 178 5.88 0.00 27.62
N GLN A 179 5.65 -1.30 27.59
CA GLN A 179 5.83 -2.09 26.36
C GLN A 179 4.90 -1.62 25.23
N ARG A 180 3.63 -1.31 25.54
CA ARG A 180 2.69 -0.78 24.53
C ARG A 180 3.13 0.58 23.97
N LEU A 181 3.74 1.44 24.79
CA LEU A 181 4.36 2.67 24.31
C LEU A 181 5.56 2.41 23.41
N LYS A 182 6.38 1.40 23.72
CA LYS A 182 7.50 0.98 22.87
C LYS A 182 7.02 0.48 21.51
N GLN A 183 5.94 -0.30 21.47
CA GLN A 183 5.28 -0.74 20.23
C GLN A 183 4.87 0.46 19.37
N MET A 184 4.11 1.40 19.95
CA MET A 184 3.70 2.63 19.25
C MET A 184 4.88 3.50 18.81
N ALA A 185 5.89 3.67 19.67
CA ALA A 185 7.09 4.45 19.36
C ALA A 185 7.91 3.82 18.22
N SER A 186 7.96 2.49 18.13
CA SER A 186 8.63 1.79 17.03
C SER A 186 7.99 2.11 15.68
N LEU A 187 6.65 2.09 15.61
CA LEU A 187 5.90 2.50 14.43
C LEU A 187 6.10 3.98 14.11
N ALA A 188 5.99 4.86 15.11
CA ALA A 188 6.22 6.29 14.91
C ALA A 188 7.63 6.59 14.39
N THR A 189 8.63 5.83 14.83
CA THR A 189 10.03 5.91 14.36
C THR A 189 10.13 5.56 12.87
N ALA A 190 9.56 4.42 12.47
CA ALA A 190 9.55 3.97 11.09
C ALA A 190 8.82 4.98 10.18
N MET A 191 7.62 5.41 10.58
CA MET A 191 6.84 6.40 9.85
C MET A 191 7.55 7.75 9.71
N THR A 192 8.18 8.24 10.78
CA THR A 192 8.95 9.49 10.74
C THR A 192 10.14 9.38 9.81
N SER A 193 10.83 8.24 9.83
CA SER A 193 11.98 7.96 8.95
C SER A 193 11.57 7.90 7.48
N SER A 194 10.39 7.32 7.20
CA SER A 194 9.76 7.29 5.89
C SER A 194 9.02 8.58 5.51
N LYS A 195 9.09 9.63 6.35
CA LYS A 195 8.42 10.94 6.14
C LYS A 195 6.90 10.86 5.94
N MET A 196 6.27 9.90 6.63
CA MET A 196 4.84 9.63 6.53
C MET A 196 4.03 10.23 7.67
N LYS A 197 2.75 10.49 7.39
CA LYS A 197 1.73 10.81 8.38
C LYS A 197 0.93 9.56 8.76
N PHE A 198 0.64 9.39 10.04
CA PHE A 198 -0.20 8.30 10.51
C PHE A 198 -1.67 8.45 10.06
N SER A 199 -2.25 7.35 9.58
CA SER A 199 -3.67 7.21 9.25
C SER A 199 -4.10 5.73 9.33
N ASN A 200 -5.06 5.42 10.19
CA ASN A 200 -5.73 4.11 10.24
C ASN A 200 -7.02 4.06 9.38
N GLN A 201 -7.12 4.92 8.37
CA GLN A 201 -8.25 4.96 7.45
C GLN A 201 -7.77 5.18 6.02
N LEU A 202 -8.54 4.70 5.06
CA LEU A 202 -8.41 5.10 3.65
C LEU A 202 -8.63 6.61 3.53
N THR A 203 -7.71 7.30 2.86
CA THR A 203 -7.77 8.74 2.66
C THR A 203 -8.04 9.09 1.21
N TYR A 204 -8.90 10.08 0.98
CA TYR A 204 -9.32 10.51 -0.36
C TYR A 204 -8.93 11.97 -0.54
N MET A 205 -7.84 12.22 -1.26
CA MET A 205 -7.24 13.55 -1.37
C MET A 205 -7.72 14.30 -2.60
N PRO A 206 -7.76 15.66 -2.57
CA PRO A 206 -8.00 16.45 -3.76
C PRO A 206 -6.99 16.11 -4.87
N GLY A 207 -7.48 15.97 -6.11
CA GLY A 207 -6.68 15.55 -7.26
C GLY A 207 -6.50 14.03 -7.41
N MET A 208 -6.98 13.24 -6.45
CA MET A 208 -7.00 11.77 -6.51
C MET A 208 -8.44 11.25 -6.66
N VAL A 209 -8.69 10.02 -6.24
CA VAL A 209 -10.02 9.39 -6.27
C VAL A 209 -10.94 10.00 -5.21
N ARG A 210 -12.21 10.23 -5.57
CA ARG A 210 -13.25 10.58 -4.61
C ARG A 210 -13.79 9.33 -3.94
N ARG A 211 -14.10 9.41 -2.64
CA ARG A 211 -14.65 8.29 -1.86
C ARG A 211 -15.84 7.57 -2.52
N SER A 212 -16.73 8.33 -3.16
CA SER A 212 -17.92 7.80 -3.85
C SER A 212 -17.63 6.81 -4.99
N TYR A 213 -16.37 6.71 -5.44
CA TYR A 213 -15.92 5.77 -6.48
C TYR A 213 -15.38 4.46 -5.90
N ASN A 214 -15.06 4.39 -4.60
CA ASN A 214 -14.79 3.12 -3.96
C ASN A 214 -16.12 2.42 -3.69
N ARG A 215 -16.60 1.66 -4.68
CA ARG A 215 -17.84 0.88 -4.59
C ARG A 215 -17.53 -0.59 -4.83
N ALA A 216 -17.70 -1.42 -3.81
CA ALA A 216 -17.37 -2.84 -3.85
C ALA A 216 -18.18 -3.61 -4.91
N GLU A 217 -19.40 -3.15 -5.23
CA GLU A 217 -20.25 -3.70 -6.30
C GLU A 217 -19.57 -3.67 -7.69
N GLN A 218 -18.56 -2.82 -7.89
CA GLN A 218 -17.84 -2.71 -9.17
C GLN A 218 -16.71 -3.74 -9.32
N GLU A 219 -16.41 -4.53 -8.28
CA GLU A 219 -15.37 -5.56 -8.32
C GLU A 219 -15.72 -6.63 -9.36
N LYS A 220 -14.76 -6.89 -10.26
CA LYS A 220 -14.87 -7.94 -11.27
C LYS A 220 -14.98 -9.30 -10.58
N GLY A 221 -16.09 -9.99 -10.81
CA GLY A 221 -16.38 -11.29 -10.16
C GLY A 221 -16.99 -11.17 -8.76
N GLY A 222 -17.29 -9.95 -8.31
CA GLY A 222 -17.91 -9.66 -7.02
C GLY A 222 -16.90 -9.66 -5.86
N MET A 223 -17.21 -8.89 -4.82
CA MET A 223 -16.44 -8.84 -3.58
C MET A 223 -17.22 -9.52 -2.45
N GLN A 224 -16.53 -10.32 -1.64
CA GLN A 224 -17.13 -10.97 -0.48
C GLN A 224 -17.57 -9.94 0.56
N ILE A 225 -18.80 -10.05 1.06
CA ILE A 225 -19.33 -9.17 2.10
C ILE A 225 -18.82 -9.61 3.47
N LEU A 226 -18.33 -8.66 4.27
CA LEU A 226 -17.89 -8.96 5.63
C LEU A 226 -19.09 -9.29 6.53
N PRO A 227 -19.11 -10.46 7.18
CA PRO A 227 -20.19 -10.81 8.12
C PRO A 227 -20.32 -9.79 9.25
N LYS A 228 -21.55 -9.55 9.72
CA LYS A 228 -21.84 -8.59 10.80
C LYS A 228 -20.98 -8.79 12.06
N GLU A 229 -20.81 -10.04 12.48
CA GLU A 229 -19.97 -10.39 13.66
C GLU A 229 -18.49 -10.02 13.46
N ASP A 230 -17.96 -10.22 12.24
CA ASP A 230 -16.59 -9.85 11.91
C ASP A 230 -16.44 -8.33 11.81
N LYS A 231 -17.46 -7.63 11.30
CA LYS A 231 -17.54 -6.17 11.28
C LYS A 231 -17.52 -5.58 12.69
N GLU A 232 -18.29 -6.13 13.62
CA GLU A 232 -18.29 -5.74 15.04
C GLU A 232 -16.90 -5.96 15.67
N THR A 233 -16.22 -7.05 15.31
CA THR A 233 -14.86 -7.35 15.78
C THR A 233 -13.84 -6.34 15.26
N ILE A 234 -13.94 -5.93 13.99
CA ILE A 234 -13.06 -4.88 13.43
C ILE A 234 -13.34 -3.53 14.07
N GLU A 235 -14.62 -3.19 14.32
CA GLU A 235 -14.95 -1.92 14.99
C GLU A 235 -14.45 -1.89 16.43
N LEU A 236 -14.51 -3.02 17.15
CA LEU A 236 -13.87 -3.16 18.45
C LEU A 236 -12.36 -2.85 18.34
N CYS A 237 -11.65 -3.46 17.38
CA CYS A 237 -10.23 -3.16 17.17
C CYS A 237 -9.97 -1.68 16.84
N ARG A 238 -10.81 -1.05 16.02
CA ARG A 238 -10.71 0.39 15.71
C ARG A 238 -10.88 1.25 16.96
N THR A 239 -11.85 0.94 17.83
CA THR A 239 -12.06 1.67 19.08
C THR A 239 -10.89 1.49 20.06
N MET A 240 -10.32 0.28 20.13
CA MET A 240 -9.11 0.00 20.90
C MET A 240 -7.93 0.87 20.42
N GLN A 241 -7.70 0.97 19.11
CA GLN A 241 -6.63 1.84 18.58
C GLN A 241 -6.86 3.32 18.91
N LYS A 242 -8.10 3.82 18.85
CA LYS A 242 -8.44 5.21 19.21
C LYS A 242 -8.07 5.56 20.65
N ARG A 243 -8.10 4.60 21.57
CA ARG A 243 -7.70 4.76 22.99
C ARG A 243 -6.26 4.34 23.30
N GLY A 244 -5.45 4.04 22.28
CA GLY A 244 -4.03 3.69 22.45
C GLY A 244 -3.77 2.20 22.76
N GLU A 245 -4.75 1.34 22.51
CA GLU A 245 -4.61 -0.12 22.57
C GLU A 245 -4.31 -0.68 21.18
N CYS A 246 -3.03 -0.69 20.81
CA CYS A 246 -2.54 -1.22 19.55
C CYS A 246 -2.37 -2.75 19.57
N PRO A 247 -2.36 -3.42 18.39
CA PRO A 247 -1.93 -4.81 18.31
C PRO A 247 -0.48 -4.96 18.83
N PRO A 248 -0.13 -6.12 19.42
CA PRO A 248 1.17 -6.33 20.05
C PRO A 248 2.25 -6.55 18.99
N LEU A 249 2.64 -5.47 18.30
CA LEU A 249 3.55 -5.49 17.15
C LEU A 249 4.69 -4.50 17.35
N LEU A 250 5.89 -4.90 16.93
CA LEU A 250 7.07 -4.04 16.88
C LEU A 250 7.54 -3.84 15.43
N VAL A 251 7.85 -2.60 15.08
CA VAL A 251 8.53 -2.28 13.83
C VAL A 251 10.04 -2.21 14.08
N LEU A 252 10.80 -3.08 13.43
CA LEU A 252 12.25 -3.19 13.57
C LEU A 252 12.95 -2.96 12.24
N PHE A 253 14.14 -2.37 12.27
CA PHE A 253 14.98 -2.23 11.08
C PHE A 253 15.90 -3.44 10.93
N ASP A 254 15.79 -4.13 9.80
CA ASP A 254 16.65 -5.21 9.33
C ASP A 254 17.53 -4.67 8.20
N SER A 255 18.83 -4.89 8.27
CA SER A 255 19.77 -4.39 7.24
C SER A 255 19.49 -4.91 5.83
N ARG A 256 18.83 -6.06 5.69
CA ARG A 256 18.57 -6.69 4.39
C ARG A 256 17.15 -6.46 3.90
N GLU A 257 16.19 -6.42 4.82
CA GLU A 257 14.76 -6.33 4.51
C GLU A 257 14.20 -4.91 4.73
N GLY A 258 14.95 -4.00 5.35
CA GLY A 258 14.47 -2.67 5.72
C GLY A 258 13.60 -2.72 6.97
N PHE A 259 12.57 -1.88 7.06
CA PHE A 259 11.62 -1.97 8.16
C PHE A 259 10.79 -3.24 8.03
N THR A 260 10.73 -4.02 9.10
CA THR A 260 9.96 -5.25 9.23
C THR A 260 9.05 -5.17 10.45
N VAL A 261 7.99 -5.97 10.46
CA VAL A 261 7.06 -6.07 11.60
C VAL A 261 7.20 -7.43 12.24
N GLN A 262 7.33 -7.48 13.56
CA GLN A 262 7.32 -8.71 14.34
C GLN A 262 6.22 -8.69 15.41
N ALA A 263 5.76 -9.88 15.78
CA ALA A 263 4.90 -10.06 16.93
C ALA A 263 5.68 -9.80 18.23
N ASP A 264 5.10 -9.05 19.15
CA ASP A 264 5.64 -8.75 20.48
C ASP A 264 4.82 -9.44 21.60
N ALA A 265 3.89 -10.30 21.20
CA ALA A 265 3.17 -11.27 22.01
C ALA A 265 2.65 -12.39 21.07
N ASP A 266 2.17 -13.49 21.63
CA ASP A 266 1.53 -14.53 20.82
C ASP A 266 0.24 -14.02 20.18
N ILE A 267 0.05 -14.31 18.89
CA ILE A 267 -1.14 -13.93 18.11
C ILE A 267 -1.81 -15.21 17.61
N LYS A 268 -3.12 -15.33 17.81
CA LYS A 268 -3.88 -16.52 17.42
C LYS A 268 -4.24 -16.52 15.92
N ASP A 269 -4.42 -17.71 15.36
CA ASP A 269 -5.05 -17.87 14.05
C ASP A 269 -6.37 -17.09 13.98
N MET A 270 -6.67 -16.52 12.83
CA MET A 270 -7.82 -15.66 12.56
C MET A 270 -7.83 -14.30 13.29
N THR A 271 -6.78 -13.92 14.02
CA THR A 271 -6.70 -12.58 14.61
C THR A 271 -6.55 -11.49 13.56
N PHE A 272 -7.40 -10.46 13.65
CA PHE A 272 -7.28 -9.22 12.90
C PHE A 272 -6.00 -8.48 13.30
N ILE A 273 -5.19 -8.12 12.30
CA ILE A 273 -3.89 -7.49 12.53
C ILE A 273 -4.02 -5.99 12.29
N THR A 274 -4.43 -5.62 11.08
CA THR A 274 -4.65 -4.23 10.67
C THR A 274 -5.44 -4.18 9.36
N GLU A 275 -6.07 -3.04 9.12
CA GLU A 275 -6.50 -2.64 7.77
C GLU A 275 -5.28 -2.10 7.00
N TYR A 276 -5.20 -2.38 5.70
CA TYR A 276 -4.22 -1.77 4.82
C TYR A 276 -4.71 -0.36 4.46
N THR A 277 -3.95 0.68 4.83
CA THR A 277 -4.43 2.07 4.72
C THR A 277 -3.43 2.96 4.00
N GLY A 278 -3.95 4.00 3.37
CA GLY A 278 -3.19 5.00 2.63
C GLY A 278 -4.10 5.84 1.75
N ASP A 279 -3.50 6.65 0.89
CA ASP A 279 -4.26 7.45 -0.06
C ASP A 279 -4.83 6.57 -1.17
N VAL A 280 -6.12 6.69 -1.45
CA VAL A 280 -6.77 5.95 -2.54
C VAL A 280 -6.60 6.72 -3.85
N ASP A 281 -6.08 6.03 -4.86
CA ASP A 281 -5.88 6.59 -6.21
C ASP A 281 -6.32 5.61 -7.30
N TYR A 282 -6.42 6.12 -8.52
CA TYR A 282 -6.58 5.29 -9.69
C TYR A 282 -5.24 4.63 -10.01
N LEU A 283 -5.29 3.33 -10.35
CA LEU A 283 -4.10 2.58 -10.75
C LEU A 283 -3.32 3.27 -11.88
N LYS A 284 -4.04 3.79 -12.89
CA LYS A 284 -3.44 4.50 -14.03
C LYS A 284 -2.63 5.75 -13.63
N ASN A 285 -2.97 6.39 -12.53
CA ASN A 285 -2.29 7.60 -12.05
C ASN A 285 -0.94 7.26 -11.40
N ARG A 286 -0.77 6.01 -10.99
CA ARG A 286 0.43 5.53 -10.31
C ARG A 286 1.43 4.91 -11.25
N ALA A 287 1.23 5.00 -12.57
CA ALA A 287 2.03 4.29 -13.57
C ALA A 287 3.54 4.53 -13.57
N ASN A 288 3.99 5.64 -12.96
CA ASN A 288 5.40 5.96 -12.84
C ASN A 288 5.80 6.16 -11.36
N ASP A 289 5.01 5.60 -10.44
CA ASP A 289 5.21 5.73 -9.00
C ASP A 289 6.26 4.71 -8.50
N ASP A 290 7.19 5.18 -7.68
CA ASP A 290 8.25 4.36 -7.08
C ASP A 290 7.87 3.76 -5.73
N CYS A 291 6.62 3.94 -5.28
CA CYS A 291 6.10 3.30 -4.08
C CYS A 291 6.11 1.77 -4.23
N ASP A 292 6.91 1.14 -3.36
CA ASP A 292 7.05 -0.30 -3.20
C ASP A 292 5.91 -0.94 -2.41
N SER A 293 4.94 -0.16 -1.94
CA SER A 293 3.92 -0.61 -1.00
C SER A 293 2.50 -0.35 -1.53
N ILE A 294 2.32 -0.23 -2.84
CA ILE A 294 1.00 -0.05 -3.45
C ILE A 294 0.19 -1.34 -3.30
N MET A 295 -1.06 -1.21 -2.87
CA MET A 295 -1.97 -2.34 -2.66
C MET A 295 -3.24 -2.19 -3.49
N THR A 296 -3.64 -3.25 -4.20
CA THR A 296 -4.89 -3.26 -4.96
C THR A 296 -6.10 -3.14 -4.04
N LEU A 297 -6.97 -2.16 -4.30
CA LEU A 297 -8.20 -1.93 -3.54
C LEU A 297 -9.41 -2.53 -4.27
N LEU A 298 -9.61 -2.14 -5.53
CA LEU A 298 -10.78 -2.46 -6.33
C LEU A 298 -10.34 -2.75 -7.78
N LEU A 299 -10.73 -3.92 -8.29
CA LEU A 299 -10.45 -4.35 -9.66
C LEU A 299 -11.74 -4.38 -10.46
N THR A 300 -11.94 -3.34 -11.25
CA THR A 300 -13.08 -3.21 -12.16
C THR A 300 -12.79 -3.81 -13.53
N GLU A 301 -13.84 -4.13 -14.29
CA GLU A 301 -13.72 -4.51 -15.70
C GLU A 301 -13.12 -3.39 -16.55
N ASP A 302 -13.54 -2.15 -16.30
CA ASP A 302 -12.96 -0.94 -16.87
C ASP A 302 -11.60 -0.66 -16.21
N LEU A 303 -10.51 -0.85 -16.94
CA LEU A 303 -9.14 -0.65 -16.45
C LEU A 303 -8.90 0.78 -15.92
N THR A 304 -9.66 1.77 -16.39
CA THR A 304 -9.49 3.17 -16.00
C THR A 304 -10.07 3.52 -14.63
N LYS A 305 -10.86 2.60 -14.05
CA LYS A 305 -11.55 2.73 -12.76
C LYS A 305 -10.96 1.85 -11.66
N ARG A 306 -9.90 1.09 -11.95
CA ARG A 306 -9.18 0.30 -10.94
C ARG A 306 -8.57 1.22 -9.89
N LEU A 307 -8.73 0.84 -8.62
CA LEU A 307 -8.28 1.62 -7.48
C LEU A 307 -7.16 0.90 -6.73
N VAL A 308 -6.23 1.69 -6.22
CA VAL A 308 -5.12 1.24 -5.37
C VAL A 308 -5.02 2.09 -4.11
N ILE A 309 -4.47 1.50 -3.06
CA ILE A 309 -4.06 2.17 -1.82
C ILE A 309 -2.57 2.47 -1.93
N CYS A 310 -2.21 3.73 -1.71
CA CYS A 310 -0.84 4.21 -1.80
C CYS A 310 -0.41 4.74 -0.43
N PRO A 311 0.38 3.97 0.33
CA PRO A 311 0.85 4.37 1.65
C PRO A 311 2.17 5.17 1.58
N ASP A 312 2.33 6.04 0.57
CA ASP A 312 3.54 6.84 0.33
C ASP A 312 3.62 8.04 1.29
N LYS A 313 2.50 8.74 1.52
CA LYS A 313 2.41 9.95 2.35
C LYS A 313 1.66 9.72 3.65
N ARG A 314 0.65 8.86 3.63
CA ARG A 314 -0.22 8.53 4.75
C ARG A 314 -0.41 7.03 4.82
N GLY A 315 -0.46 6.46 6.01
CA GLY A 315 -0.71 5.04 6.19
C GLY A 315 -0.53 4.60 7.63
N ASN A 316 -0.41 3.30 7.86
CA ASN A 316 -0.19 2.72 9.18
C ASN A 316 0.87 1.62 9.13
N ILE A 317 0.83 0.69 10.09
CA ILE A 317 1.79 -0.41 10.19
C ILE A 317 1.76 -1.38 9.00
N SER A 318 0.63 -1.47 8.27
CA SER A 318 0.42 -2.44 7.20
C SER A 318 1.50 -2.41 6.11
N ARG A 319 1.98 -1.22 5.76
CA ARG A 319 3.00 -1.03 4.72
C ARG A 319 4.40 -1.55 5.09
N PHE A 320 4.63 -1.89 6.35
CA PHE A 320 5.93 -2.39 6.85
C PHE A 320 5.93 -3.90 7.07
N ILE A 321 4.81 -4.58 6.79
CA ILE A 321 4.72 -6.04 6.86
C ILE A 321 5.26 -6.62 5.55
N ASN A 322 6.23 -7.53 5.64
CA ASN A 322 6.96 -8.02 4.47
C ASN A 322 6.16 -9.02 3.63
N GLY A 323 6.59 -9.14 2.38
CA GLY A 323 6.09 -10.16 1.47
C GLY A 323 6.93 -11.43 1.52
N ILE A 324 6.31 -12.56 1.19
CA ILE A 324 7.04 -13.82 0.96
C ILE A 324 7.71 -13.84 -0.42
N ASN A 325 8.75 -14.67 -0.56
CA ASN A 325 9.24 -15.07 -1.87
C ASN A 325 8.31 -16.15 -2.46
N ASN A 326 7.61 -15.85 -3.56
CA ASN A 326 6.67 -16.79 -4.20
C ASN A 326 7.37 -17.89 -5.02
N HIS A 327 8.68 -17.78 -5.24
CA HIS A 327 9.45 -18.63 -6.14
C HIS A 327 10.24 -19.71 -5.40
N THR A 328 10.36 -19.62 -4.08
CA THR A 328 11.05 -20.61 -3.26
C THR A 328 10.08 -21.34 -2.31
N PRO A 329 10.23 -22.66 -2.09
CA PRO A 329 9.40 -23.39 -1.14
C PRO A 329 9.49 -22.82 0.28
N ASP A 330 10.69 -22.41 0.70
CA ASP A 330 10.90 -21.86 2.03
C ASP A 330 10.32 -20.45 2.20
N GLY A 331 10.29 -19.64 1.13
CA GLY A 331 9.59 -18.36 1.12
C GLY A 331 8.10 -18.54 1.42
N LYS A 332 7.44 -19.50 0.76
CA LYS A 332 6.02 -19.80 0.99
C LYS A 332 5.73 -20.25 2.42
N LYS A 333 6.64 -20.97 3.08
CA LYS A 333 6.48 -21.41 4.48
C LYS A 333 6.50 -20.26 5.48
N LYS A 334 7.08 -19.11 5.13
CA LYS A 334 7.12 -17.93 6.02
C LYS A 334 5.75 -17.27 6.19
N GLN A 335 4.81 -17.50 5.28
CA GLN A 335 3.50 -16.88 5.33
C GLN A 335 2.79 -17.19 6.65
N ASN A 336 2.41 -16.14 7.36
CA ASN A 336 1.64 -16.22 8.60
C ASN A 336 0.50 -15.20 8.67
N ILE A 337 0.43 -14.30 7.70
CA ILE A 337 -0.63 -13.33 7.50
C ILE A 337 -1.27 -13.55 6.13
N LYS A 338 -2.58 -13.35 6.05
CA LYS A 338 -3.36 -13.34 4.81
C LYS A 338 -3.91 -11.95 4.55
N CYS A 339 -3.72 -11.48 3.32
CA CYS A 339 -4.35 -10.27 2.79
C CYS A 339 -5.67 -10.65 2.12
N VAL A 340 -6.77 -10.01 2.53
CA VAL A 340 -8.13 -10.30 2.06
C VAL A 340 -8.89 -9.01 1.80
N ARG A 341 -9.65 -8.98 0.70
CA ARG A 341 -10.51 -7.85 0.34
C ARG A 341 -11.95 -8.16 0.72
N TYR A 342 -12.64 -7.19 1.32
CA TYR A 342 -14.03 -7.32 1.75
C TYR A 342 -14.83 -6.08 1.37
N ASP A 343 -16.09 -6.31 1.03
CA ASP A 343 -17.13 -5.28 1.02
C ASP A 343 -17.55 -5.03 2.47
N ILE A 344 -17.34 -3.80 2.94
CA ILE A 344 -17.83 -3.29 4.21
C ILE A 344 -18.68 -2.07 3.91
N ASP A 345 -19.99 -2.20 4.08
CA ASP A 345 -20.98 -1.14 3.86
C ASP A 345 -20.97 -0.54 2.43
N GLY A 346 -20.67 -1.36 1.43
CA GLY A 346 -20.63 -0.97 0.01
C GLY A 346 -19.27 -0.44 -0.44
N GLU A 347 -18.29 -0.31 0.46
CA GLU A 347 -16.94 0.14 0.15
C GLU A 347 -15.96 -1.05 0.18
N SER A 348 -14.95 -1.03 -0.68
CA SER A 348 -13.88 -2.03 -0.65
C SER A 348 -12.90 -1.71 0.46
N HIS A 349 -12.51 -2.73 1.22
CA HIS A 349 -11.48 -2.65 2.26
C HIS A 349 -10.50 -3.81 2.14
N VAL A 350 -9.25 -3.58 2.53
CA VAL A 350 -8.19 -4.59 2.53
C VAL A 350 -7.78 -4.86 3.97
N LEU A 351 -7.91 -6.11 4.41
CA LEU A 351 -7.63 -6.54 5.77
C LEU A 351 -6.45 -7.51 5.80
N LEU A 352 -5.61 -7.40 6.83
CA LEU A 352 -4.57 -8.35 7.16
C LEU A 352 -4.99 -9.16 8.39
N VAL A 353 -5.02 -10.48 8.25
CA VAL A 353 -5.49 -11.43 9.28
C VAL A 353 -4.47 -12.54 9.44
N ALA A 354 -4.18 -12.96 10.68
CA ALA A 354 -3.35 -14.14 10.93
C ALA A 354 -3.97 -15.39 10.30
N CYS A 355 -3.17 -16.20 9.61
CA CYS A 355 -3.63 -17.45 8.99
C CYS A 355 -3.13 -18.72 9.70
N ARG A 356 -2.44 -18.53 10.81
CA ARG A 356 -2.02 -19.53 11.80
C ARG A 356 -1.67 -18.81 13.10
N ASP A 357 -1.43 -19.57 14.17
CA ASP A 357 -0.82 -19.02 15.38
C ASP A 357 0.60 -18.49 15.05
N ILE A 358 0.93 -17.32 15.62
CA ILE A 358 2.19 -16.59 15.44
C ILE A 358 2.79 -16.43 16.83
N ALA A 359 4.03 -16.88 17.01
CA ALA A 359 4.71 -16.78 18.29
C ALA A 359 5.28 -15.37 18.52
N CYS A 360 5.43 -14.98 19.78
CA CYS A 360 6.19 -13.79 20.14
C CYS A 360 7.61 -13.81 19.52
N GLY A 361 8.03 -12.70 18.93
CA GLY A 361 9.30 -12.55 18.21
C GLY A 361 9.27 -12.97 16.74
N GLU A 362 8.18 -13.58 16.26
CA GLU A 362 8.06 -14.01 14.87
C GLU A 362 7.79 -12.82 13.94
N LYS A 363 8.53 -12.73 12.82
CA LYS A 363 8.29 -11.73 11.77
C LYS A 363 7.00 -12.03 11.01
N LEU A 364 6.26 -10.98 10.65
CA LEU A 364 5.01 -11.09 9.90
C LEU A 364 5.29 -11.04 8.39
N TYR A 365 4.72 -12.01 7.67
CA TYR A 365 4.80 -12.13 6.23
C TYR A 365 3.43 -12.45 5.62
N TYR A 366 3.07 -11.75 4.55
CA TYR A 366 1.92 -12.12 3.70
C TYR A 366 2.32 -12.30 2.24
N ASP A 367 1.40 -12.85 1.46
CA ASP A 367 1.60 -12.96 0.01
C ASP A 367 1.22 -11.66 -0.70
N TYR A 368 2.22 -10.91 -1.16
CA TYR A 368 2.01 -9.69 -1.97
C TYR A 368 1.28 -10.00 -3.28
N ASN A 369 1.39 -11.24 -3.76
CA ASN A 369 0.81 -11.72 -5.00
C ASN A 369 -0.44 -12.59 -4.78
N GLY A 370 -1.11 -12.46 -3.64
CA GLY A 370 -2.24 -13.32 -3.27
C GLY A 370 -3.48 -13.22 -4.18
N TYR A 371 -3.52 -12.28 -5.12
CA TYR A 371 -4.57 -12.17 -6.14
C TYR A 371 -3.98 -11.89 -7.53
N GLU A 372 -3.26 -10.78 -7.68
CA GLU A 372 -2.49 -10.45 -8.88
C GLU A 372 -1.03 -10.90 -8.70
N HIS A 373 -0.37 -11.40 -9.75
CA HIS A 373 1.03 -11.87 -9.70
C HIS A 373 2.00 -10.80 -10.20
N GLU A 374 1.82 -9.57 -9.72
CA GLU A 374 2.42 -8.38 -10.35
C GLU A 374 3.56 -7.77 -9.53
N TYR A 375 3.81 -8.26 -8.32
CA TYR A 375 4.91 -7.84 -7.48
C TYR A 375 6.12 -8.77 -7.65
N PRO A 376 7.32 -8.25 -8.00
CA PRO A 376 8.51 -9.08 -8.16
C PRO A 376 9.05 -9.54 -6.80
N THR A 377 8.87 -10.82 -6.45
CA THR A 377 9.31 -11.38 -5.15
C THR A 377 10.49 -12.35 -5.25
N HIS A 378 11.04 -12.57 -6.45
CA HIS A 378 12.17 -13.47 -6.71
C HIS A 378 13.38 -13.22 -5.80
N HIS A 379 13.59 -11.96 -5.42
CA HIS A 379 14.72 -11.52 -4.61
C HIS A 379 14.41 -11.41 -3.12
N PHE A 380 13.15 -11.60 -2.72
CA PHE A 380 12.77 -11.57 -1.31
C PHE A 380 13.46 -12.71 -0.56
N ILE A 381 13.80 -12.44 0.70
CA ILE A 381 14.65 -13.31 1.51
C ILE A 381 13.82 -14.33 2.28
#